data_AF-A0A261BFE7-F1
#
_entry.id   AF-A0A261BFE7-F1
#
_cell.length_a   1.000
_cell.length_b   1.000
_cell.length_c   1.000
_cell.angle_alpha   90.00
_cell.angle_beta   90.00
_cell.angle_gamma   90.00
#
_symmetry.space_group_name_H-M   'P 1'
#
loop_
_entity.id
_entity.type
_entity.pdbx_description
1 polymer ?
#
loop_
_entity_poly.entity_id
_entity_poly.type
_entity_poly.pdbx_seq_one_letter_code
_entity_poly.pdbx_strand_id
1 'polypeptide(L)'
;MIIDKPADVDLEIVRSAKDVSFLTYAELIGLEKIPNKKVYLRLRPINVVVRIIKYWMENGKEVGTEFSMSCNRRSDLVEMSNALQKKFQKTRGYLEKINEHMFSSFSIPLSSTSTLLVYGIKSNVDMFVLKVV
;
A
#
# COMPACT_ATOMS: atom_id res chain seq x y z
N MET A 1 1.33 16.43 -13.32
CA MET A 1 0.32 17.24 -12.61
C MET A 1 0.80 17.42 -11.17
N ILE A 2 1.07 18.65 -10.75
CA ILE A 2 1.39 18.96 -9.34
C ILE A 2 0.07 19.43 -8.72
N ILE A 3 -0.33 18.80 -7.61
CA ILE A 3 -1.60 19.09 -6.95
C ILE A 3 -1.29 19.55 -5.53
N ASP A 4 -1.59 20.82 -5.24
CA ASP A 4 -1.34 21.50 -3.95
C ASP A 4 -2.58 21.52 -3.02
N LYS A 5 -3.68 20.87 -3.43
CA LYS A 5 -4.90 20.68 -2.64
C LYS A 5 -5.23 19.19 -2.58
N PRO A 6 -6.09 18.72 -1.64
CA PRO A 6 -6.62 17.37 -1.68
C PRO A 6 -7.17 17.09 -3.08
N ALA A 7 -6.68 16.03 -3.69
CA ALA A 7 -7.01 15.68 -5.07
C ALA A 7 -7.82 14.40 -5.08
N ASP A 8 -9.01 14.46 -5.67
CA ASP A 8 -9.69 13.23 -6.07
C ASP A 8 -8.89 12.57 -7.20
N VAL A 9 -8.47 11.32 -6.98
CA VAL A 9 -7.71 10.56 -7.99
C VAL A 9 -8.63 9.86 -9.00
N ASP A 10 -9.94 10.00 -8.86
CA ASP A 10 -10.94 9.40 -9.74
C ASP A 10 -11.09 10.16 -11.07
N LEU A 11 -9.99 10.26 -11.80
CA LEU A 11 -9.90 10.92 -13.11
C LEU A 11 -9.84 9.88 -14.22
N GLU A 12 -10.47 10.15 -15.37
CA GLU A 12 -10.44 9.26 -16.53
C GLU A 12 -9.02 8.86 -16.95
N ILE A 13 -8.10 9.84 -16.95
CA ILE A 13 -6.68 9.59 -17.26
C ILE A 13 -6.03 8.61 -16.27
N VAL A 14 -6.41 8.65 -14.99
CA VAL A 14 -5.91 7.69 -13.97
C VAL A 14 -6.51 6.32 -14.22
N ARG A 15 -7.84 6.24 -14.45
CA ARG A 15 -8.53 4.97 -14.71
C ARG A 15 -8.02 4.23 -15.95
N SER A 16 -7.65 4.97 -17.00
CA SER A 16 -7.17 4.39 -18.27
C SER A 16 -5.72 3.89 -18.22
N ALA A 17 -4.92 4.38 -17.28
CA ALA A 17 -3.52 4.00 -17.16
C ALA A 17 -3.35 2.63 -16.48
N LYS A 18 -2.39 1.83 -16.93
CA LYS A 18 -2.02 0.59 -16.23
C LYS A 18 -1.20 0.87 -14.97
N ASP A 19 -0.25 1.81 -15.11
CA ASP A 19 0.73 2.17 -14.11
C ASP A 19 0.62 3.68 -13.85
N VAL A 20 0.58 4.09 -12.58
CA VAL A 20 0.41 5.51 -12.19
C VAL A 20 1.37 5.90 -11.08
N SER A 21 1.90 7.12 -11.17
CA SER A 21 2.80 7.69 -10.15
C SER A 21 2.23 9.00 -9.61
N PHE A 22 2.04 9.07 -8.29
CA PHE A 22 1.65 10.31 -7.62
C PHE A 22 2.80 10.82 -6.74
N LEU A 23 3.50 11.85 -7.23
CA LEU A 23 4.69 12.44 -6.60
C LEU A 23 4.38 13.68 -5.74
N THR A 24 3.16 13.77 -5.20
CA THR A 24 2.71 14.90 -4.36
C THR A 24 2.67 14.55 -2.88
N TYR A 25 2.89 15.56 -2.03
CA TYR A 25 2.64 15.50 -0.59
C TYR A 25 1.17 15.78 -0.23
N ALA A 26 0.39 16.34 -1.16
CA ALA A 26 -1.03 16.58 -0.95
C ALA A 26 -1.79 15.27 -0.70
N GLU A 27 -2.90 15.40 0.02
CA GLU A 27 -3.82 14.30 0.24
C GLU A 27 -4.42 13.83 -1.09
N LEU A 28 -4.53 12.52 -1.25
CA LEU A 28 -5.17 11.89 -2.40
C LEU A 28 -6.40 11.14 -1.91
N ILE A 29 -7.56 11.58 -2.35
CA ILE A 29 -8.87 11.04 -1.97
C ILE A 29 -9.21 9.93 -2.96
N GLY A 30 -9.63 8.76 -2.46
CA GLY A 30 -10.05 7.64 -3.32
C GLY A 30 -8.91 6.72 -3.78
N LEU A 31 -7.69 6.85 -3.25
CA LEU A 31 -6.55 5.97 -3.57
C LEU A 31 -6.90 4.48 -3.42
N GLU A 32 -7.73 4.14 -2.44
CA GLU A 32 -8.13 2.75 -2.20
C GLU A 32 -8.94 2.14 -3.35
N LYS A 33 -9.59 2.98 -4.17
CA LYS A 33 -10.55 2.59 -5.22
C LYS A 33 -9.96 2.52 -6.63
N ILE A 34 -8.77 3.09 -6.86
CA ILE A 34 -8.23 3.18 -8.22
C ILE A 34 -7.95 1.79 -8.81
N PRO A 35 -8.24 1.57 -10.10
CA PRO A 35 -8.15 0.24 -10.70
C PRO A 35 -6.72 -0.16 -11.11
N ASN A 36 -5.74 0.75 -10.98
CA ASN A 36 -4.41 0.56 -11.53
C ASN A 36 -3.67 -0.65 -10.92
N LYS A 37 -2.95 -1.38 -11.78
CA LYS A 37 -2.13 -2.54 -11.40
C LYS A 37 -0.88 -2.12 -10.63
N LYS A 38 -0.22 -1.04 -11.05
CA LYS A 38 0.98 -0.54 -10.37
C LYS A 38 0.79 0.92 -9.98
N VAL A 39 0.97 1.21 -8.70
CA VAL A 39 0.84 2.57 -8.19
C VAL A 39 2.08 2.93 -7.38
N TYR A 40 2.73 4.00 -7.80
CA TYR A 40 3.87 4.56 -7.09
C TYR A 40 3.46 5.81 -6.33
N LEU A 41 3.77 5.84 -5.04
CA LEU A 41 3.43 6.94 -4.14
C LEU A 41 4.67 7.40 -3.36
N ARG A 42 4.67 8.65 -2.90
CA ARG A 42 5.43 8.99 -1.69
C ARG A 42 4.79 8.30 -0.48
N LEU A 43 5.57 7.99 0.55
CA LEU A 43 5.06 7.41 1.80
C LEU A 43 3.85 8.20 2.30
N ARG A 44 2.74 7.47 2.50
CA ARG A 44 1.49 8.05 2.99
C ARG A 44 1.38 7.90 4.51
N PRO A 45 0.69 8.83 5.18
CA PRO A 45 0.35 8.68 6.59
C PRO A 45 -0.34 7.34 6.88
N ILE A 46 -0.09 6.77 8.07
CA ILE A 46 -0.58 5.44 8.43
C ILE A 46 -2.10 5.28 8.30
N ASN A 47 -2.88 6.31 8.61
CA ASN A 47 -4.34 6.29 8.48
C ASN A 47 -4.80 6.08 7.02
N VAL A 48 -4.05 6.62 6.04
CA VAL A 48 -4.32 6.40 4.61
C VAL A 48 -4.02 4.96 4.23
N VAL A 49 -2.88 4.41 4.68
CA VAL A 49 -2.51 3.01 4.40
C VAL A 49 -3.51 2.04 5.03
N VAL A 50 -3.93 2.28 6.28
CA VAL A 50 -4.97 1.49 6.96
C VAL A 50 -6.30 1.57 6.20
N ARG A 51 -6.69 2.74 5.69
CA ARG A 51 -7.90 2.90 4.88
C ARG A 51 -7.85 2.06 3.60
N ILE A 52 -6.72 2.07 2.90
CA ILE A 52 -6.50 1.24 1.69
C ILE A 52 -6.66 -0.24 2.02
N ILE A 53 -5.93 -0.73 3.03
CA ILE A 53 -5.95 -2.15 3.41
C ILE A 53 -7.36 -2.60 3.79
N LYS A 54 -8.06 -1.82 4.64
CA LYS A 54 -9.44 -2.16 5.04
C LYS A 54 -10.39 -2.19 3.85
N TYR A 55 -10.31 -1.21 2.96
CA TYR A 55 -11.15 -1.18 1.77
C TYR A 55 -10.91 -2.42 0.89
N TRP A 56 -9.65 -2.83 0.70
CA TRP A 56 -9.32 -4.05 -0.06
C TRP A 56 -9.76 -5.34 0.65
N MET A 57 -9.74 -5.38 1.98
CA MET A 57 -10.29 -6.51 2.73
C MET A 57 -11.81 -6.64 2.57
N GLU A 58 -12.52 -5.52 2.46
CA GLU A 58 -13.99 -5.49 2.33
C GLU A 58 -14.45 -5.72 0.88
N ASN A 59 -13.75 -5.16 -0.10
CA ASN A 59 -14.19 -5.11 -1.49
C ASN A 59 -13.37 -6.04 -2.42
N GLY A 60 -12.33 -6.66 -1.89
CA GLY A 60 -11.31 -7.32 -2.69
C GLY A 60 -10.41 -6.33 -3.43
N LYS A 61 -9.39 -6.88 -4.07
CA LYS A 61 -8.50 -6.16 -4.97
C LYS A 61 -7.95 -7.14 -6.01
N GLU A 62 -7.73 -6.66 -7.22
CA GLU A 62 -7.25 -7.51 -8.31
C GLU A 62 -5.87 -8.12 -8.00
N VAL A 63 -5.71 -9.42 -8.22
CA VAL A 63 -4.42 -10.12 -8.11
C VAL A 63 -3.38 -9.48 -9.00
N GLY A 64 -2.15 -9.35 -8.50
CA GLY A 64 -1.06 -8.65 -9.16
C GLY A 64 -1.09 -7.13 -9.01
N THR A 65 -2.04 -6.56 -8.26
CA THR A 65 -1.97 -5.14 -7.88
C THR A 65 -0.82 -4.92 -6.90
N GLU A 66 -0.03 -3.89 -7.14
CA GLU A 66 1.09 -3.46 -6.31
C GLU A 66 1.06 -1.94 -6.07
N PHE A 67 1.01 -1.54 -4.79
CA PHE A 67 1.22 -0.15 -4.38
C PHE A 67 2.57 -0.06 -3.68
N SER A 68 3.46 0.75 -4.24
CA SER A 68 4.83 0.94 -3.76
C SER A 68 5.01 2.37 -3.30
N MET A 69 5.51 2.55 -2.08
CA MET A 69 5.62 3.84 -1.42
C MET A 69 7.07 4.11 -1.04
N SER A 70 7.66 5.19 -1.55
CA SER A 70 9.04 5.55 -1.23
C SER A 70 9.16 6.15 0.17
N CYS A 71 10.06 5.60 0.97
CA CYS A 71 10.40 6.10 2.30
C CYS A 71 11.73 6.88 2.24
N ASN A 72 11.76 8.06 2.86
CA ASN A 72 12.99 8.86 2.92
C ASN A 72 13.94 8.37 4.02
N ARG A 73 13.39 7.79 5.09
CA ARG A 73 14.16 7.24 6.20
C ARG A 73 13.73 5.81 6.46
N ARG A 74 14.71 4.98 6.80
CA ARG A 74 14.47 3.59 7.22
C ARG A 74 13.58 3.51 8.47
N SER A 75 13.71 4.46 9.39
CA SER A 75 12.87 4.56 10.59
C SER A 75 11.38 4.60 10.25
N ASP A 76 11.01 5.41 9.24
CA ASP A 76 9.62 5.60 8.84
C ASP A 76 9.00 4.27 8.36
N LEU A 77 9.80 3.47 7.66
CA LEU A 77 9.39 2.16 7.16
C LEU A 77 9.22 1.14 8.30
N VAL A 78 10.14 1.12 9.26
CA VAL A 78 10.04 0.26 10.45
C VAL A 78 8.83 0.64 11.30
N GLU A 79 8.62 1.93 11.54
CA GLU A 79 7.47 2.45 12.29
C GLU A 79 6.14 2.09 11.61
N MET A 80 6.03 2.33 10.29
CA MET A 80 4.85 1.96 9.51
C MET A 80 4.55 0.46 9.61
N SER A 81 5.57 -0.38 9.41
CA SER A 81 5.41 -1.83 9.40
C SER A 81 4.96 -2.35 10.77
N ASN A 82 5.61 -1.92 11.85
CA ASN A 82 5.25 -2.30 13.22
C ASN A 82 3.83 -1.85 13.59
N ALA A 83 3.45 -0.63 13.19
CA ALA A 83 2.14 -0.09 13.50
C ALA A 83 1.01 -0.82 12.75
N LEU A 84 1.24 -1.19 11.48
CA LEU A 84 0.30 -1.98 10.70
C LEU A 84 0.21 -3.42 11.21
N GLN A 85 1.33 -4.06 11.54
CA GLN A 85 1.35 -5.38 12.18
C GLN A 85 0.52 -5.36 13.46
N LYS A 86 0.76 -4.40 14.36
CA LYS A 86 -0.03 -4.26 15.60
C LYS A 86 -1.53 -4.04 15.32
N LYS A 87 -1.86 -3.32 14.24
CA LYS A 87 -3.24 -3.04 13.84
C LYS A 87 -3.96 -4.27 13.31
N PHE A 88 -3.27 -5.11 12.53
CA PHE A 88 -3.88 -6.21 11.77
C PHE A 88 -3.58 -7.62 12.30
N GLN A 89 -2.70 -7.79 13.28
CA GLN A 89 -2.35 -9.10 13.87
C GLN A 89 -3.54 -9.94 14.36
N LYS A 90 -4.68 -9.30 14.69
CA LYS A 90 -5.91 -9.99 15.12
C LYS A 90 -6.85 -10.35 13.96
N THR A 91 -6.46 -10.05 12.72
CA THR A 91 -7.26 -10.37 11.53
C THR A 91 -7.26 -11.87 11.30
N ARG A 92 -8.41 -12.45 10.95
CA ARG A 92 -8.51 -13.87 10.65
C ARG A 92 -7.58 -14.24 9.48
N GLY A 93 -6.78 -15.28 9.67
CA GLY A 93 -5.82 -15.74 8.65
C GLY A 93 -4.58 -14.85 8.51
N TYR A 94 -4.38 -13.89 9.41
CA TYR A 94 -3.12 -13.16 9.51
C TYR A 94 -1.94 -14.12 9.67
N LEU A 95 -0.89 -13.91 8.88
CA LEU A 95 0.36 -14.66 8.99
C LEU A 95 1.53 -13.68 8.98
N GLU A 96 2.32 -13.72 10.05
CA GLU A 96 3.61 -13.04 10.08
C GLU A 96 4.60 -13.80 9.20
N LYS A 97 5.39 -13.05 8.44
CA LYS A 97 6.40 -13.56 7.53
C LYS A 97 7.75 -13.00 7.96
N ILE A 98 8.70 -13.91 8.21
CA ILE A 98 10.07 -13.56 8.53
C ILE A 98 10.88 -13.69 7.24
N ASN A 99 11.49 -12.59 6.80
CA ASN A 99 12.41 -12.57 5.68
C ASN A 99 13.56 -11.62 6.01
N GLU A 100 14.79 -12.10 6.00
CA GLU A 100 15.99 -11.35 6.38
C GLU A 100 16.24 -10.11 5.50
N HIS A 101 15.66 -10.09 4.29
CA HIS A 101 15.76 -8.97 3.35
C HIS A 101 14.57 -8.01 3.42
N MET A 102 13.54 -8.32 4.21
CA MET A 102 12.36 -7.48 4.38
C MET A 102 12.27 -6.96 5.81
N PHE A 103 11.94 -5.68 5.95
CA PHE A 103 11.52 -5.15 7.23
C PHE A 103 10.09 -5.61 7.47
N SER A 104 9.85 -6.34 8.57
CA SER A 104 8.56 -6.87 9.05
C SER A 104 7.53 -7.10 7.93
N SER A 105 7.39 -8.35 7.51
CA SER A 105 6.41 -8.73 6.51
C SER A 105 5.25 -9.48 7.14
N PHE A 106 4.04 -9.24 6.67
CA PHE A 106 2.88 -10.05 7.02
C PHE A 106 1.95 -10.20 5.84
N SER A 107 1.00 -11.11 5.99
CA SER A 107 -0.04 -11.31 4.99
C SER A 107 -1.42 -11.43 5.60
N ILE A 108 -2.42 -10.95 4.86
CA ILE A 108 -3.84 -10.99 5.21
C ILE A 108 -4.62 -11.56 4.01
N PRO A 109 -5.46 -12.59 4.19
CA PRO A 109 -6.35 -13.04 3.13
C PRO A 109 -7.35 -11.93 2.74
N LEU A 110 -7.47 -11.64 1.45
CA LEU A 110 -8.53 -10.76 0.92
C LEU A 110 -9.73 -11.58 0.42
N SER A 111 -9.48 -12.81 -0.05
CA SER A 111 -10.51 -13.76 -0.50
C SER A 111 -10.01 -15.20 -0.32
N SER A 112 -10.77 -16.19 -0.78
CA SER A 112 -10.32 -17.60 -0.81
C SER A 112 -9.15 -17.85 -1.78
N THR A 113 -8.91 -16.95 -2.74
CA THR A 113 -7.91 -17.12 -3.79
C THR A 113 -6.88 -15.99 -3.84
N SER A 114 -6.97 -15.01 -2.95
CA SER A 114 -6.07 -13.85 -2.97
C SER A 114 -5.65 -13.41 -1.58
N THR A 115 -4.39 -13.02 -1.44
CA THR A 115 -3.76 -12.59 -0.21
C THR A 115 -3.06 -11.25 -0.42
N LEU A 116 -3.26 -10.32 0.50
CA LEU A 116 -2.47 -9.11 0.59
C LEU A 116 -1.16 -9.40 1.33
N LEU A 117 -0.04 -9.08 0.69
CA LEU A 117 1.28 -9.00 1.28
C LEU A 117 1.57 -7.56 1.66
N VAL A 118 2.08 -7.36 2.87
CA VAL A 118 2.52 -6.06 3.39
C VAL A 118 3.95 -6.21 3.85
N TYR A 119 4.88 -5.45 3.27
CA TYR A 119 6.30 -5.59 3.58
C TYR A 119 7.10 -4.35 3.19
N GLY A 120 8.21 -4.14 3.91
CA GLY A 120 9.23 -3.18 3.51
C GLY A 120 10.40 -3.84 2.78
N ILE A 121 10.91 -3.23 1.72
CA ILE A 121 12.08 -3.68 0.96
C ILE A 121 13.24 -2.72 1.20
N LYS A 122 14.41 -3.29 1.53
CA LYS A 122 15.68 -2.57 1.50
C LYS A 122 16.24 -2.54 0.08
N SER A 123 16.43 -1.35 -0.48
CA SER A 123 17.08 -1.15 -1.79
C SER A 123 17.84 0.18 -1.81
N ASN A 124 18.20 0.70 -2.98
CA ASN A 124 18.78 2.04 -3.13
C ASN A 124 17.83 3.14 -2.61
N VAL A 125 16.52 2.88 -2.66
CA VAL A 125 15.48 3.65 -1.99
C VAL A 125 14.66 2.65 -1.19
N ASP A 126 14.55 2.87 0.13
CA ASP A 126 13.72 2.03 0.99
C ASP A 126 12.24 2.18 0.57
N MET A 127 11.55 1.05 0.35
CA MET A 127 10.19 1.02 -0.19
C MET A 127 9.25 0.25 0.72
N PHE A 128 8.08 0.81 0.98
CA PHE A 128 6.98 0.09 1.60
C PHE A 128 6.00 -0.39 0.53
N VAL A 129 5.61 -1.67 0.58
CA VAL A 129 4.85 -2.31 -0.49
C VAL A 129 3.59 -3.00 0.04
N LEU A 130 2.49 -2.77 -0.68
CA LEU A 130 1.25 -3.53 -0.60
C LEU A 130 1.08 -4.31 -1.90
N LYS A 131 1.00 -5.64 -1.84
CA LYS A 131 0.91 -6.47 -3.04
C LYS A 131 -0.13 -7.56 -2.90
N VAL A 132 -1.02 -7.67 -3.87
CA VAL A 132 -2.03 -8.74 -3.91
C VAL A 132 -1.48 -9.90 -4.73
N VAL A 133 -1.44 -11.09 -4.12
CA VAL A 133 -1.02 -12.35 -4.74
C VAL A 133 -2.10 -13.40 -4.67
#